data_AF-A0A0M0JV49-F1
#
_entry.id   AF-A0A0M0JV49-F1
#
_cell.length_a   1.000
_cell.length_b   1.000
_cell.length_c   1.000
_cell.angle_alpha   90.00
_cell.angle_beta   90.00
_cell.angle_gamma   90.00
#
_symmetry.space_group_name_H-M   'P 1'
#
loop_
_entity.id
_entity.type
_entity.pdbx_description
1 polymer ?
#
loop_
_entity_poly.entity_id
_entity_poly.type
_entity_poly.pdbx_seq_one_letter_code
_entity_poly.pdbx_strand_id
1 'polypeptide(L)'
;MPVLSIGAPTFGHFVCAMVLASLAATYTLSVVEGAAFLPMLSGTFVPIPGNYISRIVLSLTGLALYPLAAIPYYSPAQPHECISRKLLAGMAMVGATCLAVVGAVCESDNEPTCMGNSDVHTASAITFFACYGMYMITLSLHGHFSTAGWATRTAVHAAIALSLASKVRFLDTGALVGSLLVHQGKHFEHSPHGFGDNLLAIFEYLDTGAIAVWVVAAMQHMGASLRFGFAPDTTPKGAVPSSYSVQYALPVQTMALATAGFGLVTLAFTFGIACAQGTIEPRVSWPYISDLWVAKPSNMISRFAICLTGAMIGVSQLGHYAAVSLPRAGRPRLTKLALAFSVLAGLGLMGVGMCNKQETPSVHFGSAAVFFGSLALWMPLDLATSVGHWIGPSRAAAVIAASVCIGAKLGQGWCHLKHGAAARPNGSHGVTEIGVFSDMSPEGLEWSAALAGTCYFVLTHVAAPAASFLVYSDAANKGELLPQIDAIAMRAKPKKVDVRV
;
A
#
# COMPACT_ATOMS: atom_id res chain seq x y z
N MET A 1 14.55 17.17 16.19
CA MET A 1 13.45 16.76 15.29
C MET A 1 13.43 15.25 15.20
N PRO A 2 12.25 14.64 15.30
CA PRO A 2 12.10 13.24 14.96
C PRO A 2 12.33 13.01 13.47
N VAL A 3 13.26 12.14 13.14
CA VAL A 3 13.57 11.81 11.75
C VAL A 3 13.52 10.30 11.58
N LEU A 4 12.68 9.84 10.64
CA LEU A 4 12.76 8.47 10.17
C LEU A 4 13.84 8.43 9.08
N SER A 5 14.99 7.83 9.38
CA SER A 5 16.06 7.68 8.41
C SER A 5 16.20 6.23 8.00
N ILE A 6 16.22 5.99 6.69
CA ILE A 6 16.59 4.71 6.11
C ILE A 6 17.75 4.97 5.16
N GLY A 7 18.84 4.21 5.24
CA GLY A 7 19.93 4.37 4.27
C GLY A 7 19.42 4.12 2.85
N ALA A 8 19.87 4.90 1.87
CA ALA A 8 19.51 4.65 0.48
C ALA A 8 19.84 3.22 0.02
N PRO A 9 20.99 2.62 0.42
CA PRO A 9 21.24 1.22 0.15
C PRO A 9 20.14 0.33 0.73
N THR A 10 19.83 0.45 2.02
CA THR A 10 18.81 -0.38 2.69
C THR A 10 17.44 -0.25 2.01
N PHE A 11 17.04 0.98 1.64
CA PHE A 11 15.78 1.21 0.96
C PHE A 11 15.77 0.61 -0.45
N GLY A 12 16.85 0.76 -1.22
CA GLY A 12 17.01 0.12 -2.53
C GLY A 12 16.93 -1.41 -2.45
N HIS A 13 17.62 -2.04 -1.49
CA HIS A 13 17.52 -3.50 -1.30
C HIS A 13 16.11 -3.92 -0.93
N PHE A 14 15.44 -3.19 -0.04
CA PHE A 14 14.07 -3.50 0.36
C PHE A 14 13.11 -3.47 -0.84
N VAL A 15 13.17 -2.41 -1.66
CA VAL A 15 12.32 -2.27 -2.85
C VAL A 15 12.60 -3.38 -3.86
N CYS A 16 13.87 -3.66 -4.17
CA CYS A 16 14.23 -4.73 -5.10
C CYS A 16 13.87 -6.12 -4.58
N ALA A 17 14.07 -6.39 -3.29
CA ALA A 17 13.70 -7.66 -2.68
C ALA A 17 12.18 -7.88 -2.71
N MET A 18 11.39 -6.83 -2.46
CA MET A 18 9.93 -6.89 -2.55
C MET A 18 9.48 -7.27 -3.97
N VAL A 19 10.05 -6.63 -5.00
CA VAL A 19 9.75 -6.95 -6.40
C VAL A 19 10.14 -8.39 -6.72
N LEU A 20 11.39 -8.79 -6.45
CA LEU A 20 11.88 -10.12 -6.79
C LEU A 20 11.12 -11.22 -6.04
N ALA A 21 10.77 -11.00 -4.77
CA ALA A 21 9.93 -11.93 -4.00
C ALA A 21 8.52 -12.04 -4.59
N SER A 22 7.93 -10.92 -5.03
CA SER A 22 6.62 -10.96 -5.70
C SER A 22 6.68 -11.72 -7.02
N LEU A 23 7.70 -11.50 -7.84
CA LEU A 23 7.89 -12.23 -9.09
C LEU A 23 8.10 -13.72 -8.87
N ALA A 24 8.90 -14.10 -7.86
CA ALA A 24 9.07 -15.50 -7.49
C ALA A 24 7.75 -16.12 -7.04
N ALA A 25 6.97 -15.42 -6.21
CA ALA A 25 5.68 -15.90 -5.73
C ALA A 25 4.66 -16.06 -6.87
N THR A 26 4.49 -15.06 -7.74
CA THR A 26 3.55 -15.12 -8.86
C THR A 26 3.96 -16.15 -9.91
N TYR A 27 5.27 -16.28 -10.17
CA TYR A 27 5.81 -17.35 -11.00
C TYR A 27 5.48 -18.74 -10.42
N THR A 28 5.77 -18.97 -9.14
CA THR A 28 5.49 -20.26 -8.49
C THR A 28 4.00 -20.60 -8.55
N LEU A 29 3.13 -19.65 -8.24
CA LEU A 29 1.68 -19.84 -8.33
C LEU A 29 1.26 -20.18 -9.77
N SER A 30 1.73 -19.42 -10.75
CA SER A 30 1.42 -19.63 -12.16
C SER A 30 1.85 -21.01 -12.67
N VAL A 31 3.06 -21.46 -12.31
CA VAL A 31 3.55 -22.80 -12.70
C VAL A 31 2.77 -23.91 -12.00
N VAL A 32 2.41 -23.74 -10.72
CA VAL A 32 1.59 -24.71 -9.97
C VAL A 32 0.19 -24.84 -10.58
N GLU A 33 -0.35 -23.75 -11.12
CA GLU A 33 -1.64 -23.73 -11.83
C GLU A 33 -1.57 -24.29 -13.27
N GLY A 34 -0.39 -24.74 -13.71
CA GLY A 34 -0.21 -25.40 -15.01
C GLY A 34 0.16 -24.46 -16.16
N ALA A 35 0.63 -23.24 -15.87
CA ALA A 35 1.23 -22.40 -16.90
C ALA A 35 2.53 -23.02 -17.46
N ALA A 36 3.00 -22.47 -18.58
CA ALA A 36 4.30 -22.83 -19.14
C ALA A 36 5.41 -22.67 -18.09
N PHE A 37 6.50 -23.43 -18.23
CA PHE A 37 7.63 -23.37 -17.28
C PHE A 37 8.24 -21.97 -17.17
N LEU A 38 8.25 -21.19 -18.25
CA LEU A 38 8.72 -19.81 -18.24
C LEU A 38 7.67 -18.88 -18.87
N PRO A 39 6.59 -18.56 -18.14
CA PRO A 39 5.56 -17.66 -18.65
C PRO A 39 6.14 -16.25 -18.80
N MET A 40 5.55 -15.43 -19.67
CA MET A 40 5.86 -13.99 -19.68
C MET A 40 5.59 -13.40 -18.29
N LEU A 41 6.34 -12.36 -17.92
CA LEU A 41 6.24 -11.76 -16.60
C LEU A 41 4.83 -11.21 -16.37
N SER A 42 4.25 -10.56 -17.39
CA SER A 42 2.85 -10.12 -17.42
C SER A 42 1.86 -11.28 -17.27
N GLY A 43 2.15 -12.43 -17.87
CA GLY A 43 1.36 -13.65 -17.79
C GLY A 43 1.23 -14.19 -16.36
N THR A 44 2.27 -14.05 -15.53
CA THR A 44 2.20 -14.46 -14.10
C THR A 44 1.23 -13.62 -13.27
N PHE A 45 0.79 -12.48 -13.81
CA PHE A 45 -0.11 -11.54 -13.15
C PHE A 45 -1.54 -11.61 -13.68
N VAL A 46 -1.87 -12.54 -14.58
CA VAL A 46 -3.22 -12.69 -15.10
C VAL A 46 -4.12 -13.45 -14.09
N PRO A 47 -3.76 -14.66 -13.62
CA PRO A 47 -4.60 -15.40 -12.69
C PRO A 47 -4.55 -14.83 -11.26
N ILE A 48 -5.60 -15.11 -10.49
CA ILE A 48 -5.65 -14.85 -9.03
C ILE A 48 -4.84 -15.93 -8.31
N PRO A 49 -4.04 -15.60 -7.27
CA PRO A 49 -3.90 -14.29 -6.64
C PRO A 49 -2.76 -13.43 -7.23
N GLY A 50 -2.12 -13.87 -8.32
CA GLY A 50 -1.01 -13.16 -8.94
C GLY A 50 -1.35 -11.73 -9.36
N ASN A 51 -2.56 -11.53 -9.90
CA ASN A 51 -3.06 -10.21 -10.27
C ASN A 51 -3.22 -9.24 -9.07
N TYR A 52 -3.54 -9.74 -7.87
CA TYR A 52 -3.68 -8.92 -6.66
C TYR A 52 -2.31 -8.53 -6.11
N ILE A 53 -1.37 -9.48 -6.13
CA ILE A 53 0.01 -9.25 -5.71
C ILE A 53 0.65 -8.19 -6.61
N SER A 54 0.49 -8.28 -7.93
CA SER A 54 1.08 -7.31 -8.87
C SER A 54 0.51 -5.90 -8.68
N ARG A 55 -0.82 -5.77 -8.56
CA ARG A 55 -1.52 -4.49 -8.32
C ARG A 55 -0.98 -3.78 -7.08
N ILE A 56 -0.74 -4.50 -5.99
CA ILE A 56 -0.14 -3.94 -4.78
C ILE A 56 1.35 -3.65 -4.98
N VAL A 57 2.13 -4.68 -5.30
CA VAL A 57 3.59 -4.62 -5.19
C VAL A 57 4.19 -3.69 -6.24
N LEU A 58 3.68 -3.73 -7.48
CA LEU A 58 4.19 -2.85 -8.54
C LEU A 58 3.72 -1.40 -8.37
N SER A 59 2.54 -1.16 -7.79
CA SER A 59 2.13 0.20 -7.40
C SER A 59 3.03 0.76 -6.28
N LEU A 60 3.32 -0.04 -5.26
CA LEU A 60 4.26 0.33 -4.20
C LEU A 60 5.68 0.54 -4.72
N THR A 61 6.12 -0.31 -5.63
CA THR A 61 7.44 -0.22 -6.26
C THR A 61 7.53 1.07 -7.08
N GLY A 62 6.53 1.35 -7.91
CA GLY A 62 6.42 2.61 -8.64
C GLY A 62 6.59 3.80 -7.69
N LEU A 63 5.82 3.86 -6.60
CA LEU A 63 5.96 4.91 -5.58
C LEU A 63 7.36 4.97 -4.96
N ALA A 64 7.96 3.83 -4.64
CA ALA A 64 9.25 3.75 -3.96
C ALA A 64 10.44 4.10 -4.88
N LEU A 65 10.30 3.90 -6.19
CA LEU A 65 11.32 4.29 -7.18
C LEU A 65 11.44 5.82 -7.31
N TYR A 66 10.40 6.60 -7.03
CA TYR A 66 10.46 8.08 -7.08
C TYR A 66 11.56 8.67 -6.21
N PRO A 67 11.57 8.46 -4.87
CA PRO A 67 12.61 9.02 -4.05
C PRO A 67 13.99 8.43 -4.36
N LEU A 68 14.08 7.16 -4.78
CA LEU A 68 15.34 6.55 -5.21
C LEU A 68 15.91 7.24 -6.46
N ALA A 69 15.05 7.55 -7.43
CA ALA A 69 15.42 8.27 -8.65
C ALA A 69 15.80 9.72 -8.39
N ALA A 70 15.31 10.31 -7.31
CA ALA A 70 15.54 11.70 -6.99
C ALA A 70 16.86 11.93 -6.20
N ILE A 71 17.42 10.92 -5.52
CA ILE A 71 18.67 11.01 -4.74
C ILE A 71 19.86 11.61 -5.50
N PRO A 72 20.19 11.16 -6.73
CA PRO A 72 21.38 11.66 -7.40
C PRO A 72 21.28 13.15 -7.76
N TYR A 73 20.07 13.70 -7.79
CA TYR A 73 19.80 15.08 -8.20
C TYR A 73 19.74 16.07 -7.04
N TYR A 74 19.26 15.62 -5.88
CA TYR A 74 19.13 16.46 -4.70
C TYR A 74 20.31 16.35 -3.73
N SER A 75 21.38 15.64 -4.11
CA SER A 75 22.61 15.61 -3.33
C SER A 75 23.36 16.95 -3.43
N PRO A 76 23.63 17.63 -2.30
CA PRO A 76 24.27 18.95 -2.25
C PRO A 76 25.74 18.91 -2.68
N ALA A 77 26.31 17.71 -2.88
CA ALA A 77 27.67 17.52 -3.36
C ALA A 77 27.87 17.87 -4.84
N GLN A 78 26.82 18.29 -5.57
CA GLN A 78 26.93 18.60 -6.99
C GLN A 78 26.36 19.98 -7.33
N PRO A 79 27.11 20.84 -8.05
CA PRO A 79 26.65 22.18 -8.42
C PRO A 79 25.35 22.09 -9.22
N HIS A 80 24.36 22.87 -8.77
CA HIS A 80 23.00 22.88 -9.28
C HIS A 80 22.92 23.48 -10.70
N GLU A 81 21.85 23.12 -11.42
CA GLU A 81 21.27 23.85 -12.57
C GLU A 81 21.57 23.42 -14.02
N CYS A 82 21.79 22.13 -14.31
CA CYS A 82 21.60 21.67 -15.69
C CYS A 82 20.15 21.21 -15.92
N ILE A 83 19.44 21.82 -16.89
CA ILE A 83 18.08 21.44 -17.32
C ILE A 83 17.99 19.93 -17.60
N SER A 84 19.07 19.33 -18.11
CA SER A 84 19.19 17.89 -18.35
C SER A 84 18.87 17.04 -17.09
N ARG A 85 19.23 17.51 -15.89
CA ARG A 85 19.00 16.79 -14.64
C ARG A 85 17.52 16.75 -14.25
N LYS A 86 16.81 17.87 -14.40
CA LYS A 86 15.36 17.93 -14.15
C LYS A 86 14.60 17.06 -15.14
N LEU A 87 15.03 17.06 -16.41
CA LEU A 87 14.46 16.20 -17.44
C LEU A 87 14.66 14.72 -17.11
N LEU A 88 15.87 14.31 -16.70
CA LEU A 88 16.15 12.92 -16.35
C LEU A 88 15.40 12.45 -15.10
N ALA A 89 15.30 13.29 -14.07
CA ALA A 89 14.44 13.00 -12.92
C ALA A 89 12.97 12.84 -13.37
N GLY A 90 12.50 13.74 -14.24
CA GLY A 90 11.18 13.66 -14.88
C GLY A 90 10.97 12.33 -15.60
N MET A 91 11.93 11.88 -16.41
CA MET A 91 11.87 10.60 -17.11
C MET A 91 11.78 9.43 -16.13
N ALA A 92 12.59 9.43 -15.07
CA ALA A 92 12.55 8.37 -14.07
C ALA A 92 11.18 8.31 -13.36
N MET A 93 10.59 9.48 -13.06
CA MET A 93 9.24 9.59 -12.47
C MET A 93 8.15 9.10 -13.41
N VAL A 94 8.20 9.47 -14.70
CA VAL A 94 7.27 8.96 -15.72
C VAL A 94 7.40 7.44 -15.83
N GLY A 95 8.63 6.91 -15.91
CA GLY A 95 8.86 5.48 -15.94
C GLY A 95 8.28 4.77 -14.71
N ALA A 96 8.57 5.27 -13.51
CA ALA A 96 8.04 4.71 -12.26
C ALA A 96 6.50 4.76 -12.19
N THR A 97 5.87 5.80 -12.76
CA THR A 97 4.41 5.86 -12.93
C THR A 97 3.92 4.73 -13.82
N CYS A 98 4.55 4.57 -14.99
CA CYS A 98 4.17 3.54 -15.94
C CYS A 98 4.35 2.13 -15.37
N LEU A 99 5.35 1.88 -14.53
CA LEU A 99 5.47 0.60 -13.80
C LEU A 99 4.30 0.34 -12.87
N ALA A 100 3.82 1.37 -12.16
CA ALA A 100 2.63 1.24 -11.33
C ALA A 100 1.36 0.95 -12.17
N VAL A 101 1.25 1.54 -13.37
CA VAL A 101 0.17 1.24 -14.31
C VAL A 101 0.25 -0.20 -14.82
N VAL A 102 1.44 -0.71 -15.15
CA VAL A 102 1.68 -2.12 -15.53
C VAL A 102 1.21 -3.08 -14.44
N GLY A 103 1.40 -2.72 -13.17
CA GLY A 103 0.84 -3.48 -12.04
C GLY A 103 -0.68 -3.45 -11.95
N ALA A 104 -1.28 -2.31 -12.27
CA ALA A 104 -2.72 -2.10 -12.12
C ALA A 104 -3.55 -2.68 -13.28
N VAL A 105 -2.98 -2.66 -14.48
CA VAL A 105 -3.61 -3.06 -15.73
C VAL A 105 -2.89 -4.28 -16.24
N CYS A 106 -3.53 -5.44 -16.22
CA CYS A 106 -2.96 -6.63 -16.85
C CYS A 106 -3.12 -6.61 -18.36
N GLU A 107 -2.39 -7.50 -19.02
CA GLU A 107 -2.35 -7.62 -20.47
C GLU A 107 -3.62 -8.26 -21.06
N SER A 108 -4.36 -9.08 -20.31
CA SER A 108 -5.54 -9.76 -20.82
C SER A 108 -6.79 -8.88 -20.81
N ASP A 109 -7.36 -8.66 -21.99
CA ASP A 109 -8.61 -7.93 -22.17
C ASP A 109 -9.84 -8.72 -21.76
N ASN A 110 -9.75 -10.05 -21.88
CA ASN A 110 -10.87 -10.97 -21.84
C ASN A 110 -10.99 -11.72 -20.50
N GLU A 111 -9.93 -11.74 -19.70
CA GLU A 111 -9.94 -12.45 -18.42
C GLU A 111 -10.88 -11.74 -17.41
N PRO A 112 -11.98 -12.37 -16.95
CA PRO A 112 -12.96 -11.70 -16.10
C PRO A 112 -12.40 -11.26 -14.75
N THR A 113 -11.43 -12.01 -14.22
CA THR A 113 -10.76 -11.69 -12.95
C THR A 113 -9.81 -10.50 -13.10
N CYS A 114 -9.34 -10.26 -14.32
CA CYS A 114 -8.29 -9.30 -14.59
C CYS A 114 -8.79 -8.04 -15.27
N MET A 115 -9.78 -8.11 -16.17
CA MET A 115 -10.37 -6.98 -16.90
C MET A 115 -9.33 -5.92 -17.32
N GLY A 116 -8.24 -6.37 -17.93
CA GLY A 116 -7.10 -5.56 -18.30
C GLY A 116 -7.30 -4.74 -19.57
N ASN A 117 -6.22 -4.17 -20.07
CA ASN A 117 -6.15 -3.54 -21.38
C ASN A 117 -4.74 -3.74 -21.94
N SER A 118 -4.60 -4.60 -22.94
CA SER A 118 -3.32 -4.99 -23.53
C SER A 118 -2.55 -3.77 -24.06
N ASP A 119 -3.24 -2.84 -24.73
CA ASP A 119 -2.63 -1.64 -25.30
C ASP A 119 -2.05 -0.73 -24.20
N VAL A 120 -2.84 -0.46 -23.16
CA VAL A 120 -2.41 0.37 -22.02
C VAL A 120 -1.27 -0.30 -21.25
N HIS A 121 -1.35 -1.61 -21.04
CA HIS A 121 -0.31 -2.40 -20.38
C HIS A 121 1.01 -2.30 -21.18
N THR A 122 0.95 -2.63 -22.47
CA THR A 122 2.12 -2.67 -23.36
C THR A 122 2.75 -1.30 -23.52
N ALA A 123 1.94 -0.26 -23.77
CA ALA A 123 2.43 1.11 -23.89
C ALA A 123 3.12 1.58 -22.58
N SER A 124 2.55 1.22 -21.43
CA SER A 124 3.12 1.56 -20.12
C SER A 124 4.42 0.79 -19.86
N ALA A 125 4.47 -0.51 -20.17
CA ALA A 125 5.67 -1.31 -20.01
C ALA A 125 6.83 -0.78 -20.88
N ILE A 126 6.57 -0.50 -22.17
CA ILE A 126 7.56 0.09 -23.08
C ILE A 126 8.05 1.43 -22.55
N THR A 127 7.13 2.31 -22.13
CA THR A 127 7.48 3.63 -21.60
C THR A 127 8.34 3.52 -20.33
N PHE A 128 8.00 2.60 -19.41
CA PHE A 128 8.82 2.32 -18.24
C PHE A 128 10.23 1.89 -18.62
N PHE A 129 10.39 0.85 -19.44
CA PHE A 129 11.70 0.33 -19.82
C PHE A 129 12.53 1.36 -20.59
N ALA A 130 11.91 2.17 -21.45
CA ALA A 130 12.58 3.24 -22.18
C ALA A 130 13.03 4.37 -21.25
N CYS A 131 12.11 4.97 -20.50
CA CYS A 131 12.41 6.12 -19.64
C CYS A 131 13.37 5.75 -18.51
N TYR A 132 13.13 4.62 -17.83
CA TYR A 132 13.98 4.17 -16.73
C TYR A 132 15.33 3.66 -17.22
N GLY A 133 15.38 2.97 -18.39
CA GLY A 133 16.64 2.56 -19.01
C GLY A 133 17.52 3.76 -19.41
N MET A 134 16.92 4.80 -20.01
CA MET A 134 17.63 6.06 -20.32
C MET A 134 18.14 6.75 -19.05
N TYR A 135 17.34 6.76 -17.98
CA TYR A 135 17.78 7.25 -16.67
C TYR A 135 19.00 6.46 -16.16
N MET A 136 18.97 5.12 -16.21
CA MET A 136 20.07 4.26 -15.77
C MET A 136 21.37 4.53 -16.52
N ILE A 137 21.29 4.57 -17.85
CA ILE A 137 22.42 4.83 -18.75
C ILE A 137 23.00 6.21 -18.44
N THR A 138 22.15 7.22 -18.42
CA THR A 138 22.59 8.60 -18.29
C THR A 138 23.22 8.85 -16.93
N LEU A 139 22.64 8.32 -15.85
CA LEU A 139 23.22 8.44 -14.52
C LEU A 139 24.58 7.74 -14.43
N SER A 140 24.74 6.62 -15.11
CA SER A 140 25.97 5.83 -15.08
C SER A 140 27.09 6.44 -15.91
N LEU A 141 26.76 7.04 -17.05
CA LEU A 141 27.71 7.71 -17.95
C LEU A 141 28.20 9.07 -17.43
N HIS A 142 27.42 9.78 -16.63
CA HIS A 142 27.81 11.07 -16.05
C HIS A 142 28.91 10.98 -14.97
N GLY A 143 29.68 9.88 -14.94
CA GLY A 143 30.84 9.73 -14.06
C GLY A 143 30.49 9.55 -12.59
N HIS A 144 29.20 9.40 -12.22
CA HIS A 144 28.79 9.15 -10.84
C HIS A 144 29.47 7.92 -10.24
N PHE A 145 29.81 6.93 -11.08
CA PHE A 145 30.49 5.69 -10.66
C PHE A 145 31.99 5.67 -10.94
N SER A 146 32.60 6.80 -11.33
CA SER A 146 34.05 6.86 -11.61
C SER A 146 34.91 6.49 -10.39
N THR A 147 34.44 6.84 -9.20
CA THR A 147 35.09 6.54 -7.91
C THR A 147 34.63 5.23 -7.28
N ALA A 148 33.69 4.51 -7.90
CA ALA A 148 33.15 3.28 -7.34
C ALA A 148 34.19 2.16 -7.30
N GLY A 149 34.04 1.20 -6.39
CA GLY A 149 34.83 -0.03 -6.41
C GLY A 149 34.66 -0.80 -7.73
N TRP A 150 35.65 -1.61 -8.12
CA TRP A 150 35.60 -2.38 -9.36
C TRP A 150 34.34 -3.25 -9.46
N ALA A 151 33.98 -3.95 -8.38
CA ALA A 151 32.77 -4.79 -8.34
C ALA A 151 31.49 -4.01 -8.66
N THR A 152 31.31 -2.82 -8.05
CA THR A 152 30.13 -1.98 -8.28
C THR A 152 30.10 -1.42 -9.70
N ARG A 153 31.25 -1.00 -10.25
CA ARG A 153 31.33 -0.59 -11.66
C ARG A 153 30.93 -1.72 -12.58
N THR A 154 31.52 -2.91 -12.40
CA THR A 154 31.21 -4.08 -13.22
C THR A 154 29.72 -4.42 -13.16
N ALA A 155 29.11 -4.43 -11.97
CA ALA A 155 27.68 -4.70 -11.81
C ALA A 155 26.80 -3.67 -12.53
N VAL A 156 27.09 -2.37 -12.39
CA VAL A 156 26.35 -1.29 -13.06
C VAL A 156 26.44 -1.40 -14.58
N HIS A 157 27.64 -1.61 -15.13
CA HIS A 157 27.83 -1.70 -16.58
C HIS A 157 27.23 -2.99 -17.15
N ALA A 158 27.36 -4.12 -16.44
CA ALA A 158 26.74 -5.39 -16.84
C ALA A 158 25.21 -5.28 -16.84
N ALA A 159 24.62 -4.64 -15.84
CA ALA A 159 23.18 -4.41 -15.79
C ALA A 159 22.70 -3.51 -16.94
N ILE A 160 23.43 -2.43 -17.26
CA ILE A 160 23.11 -1.59 -18.43
C ILE A 160 23.22 -2.39 -19.73
N ALA A 161 24.31 -3.13 -19.92
CA ALA A 161 24.51 -3.92 -21.12
C ALA A 161 23.40 -4.97 -21.29
N LEU A 162 23.01 -5.64 -20.21
CA LEU A 162 21.93 -6.63 -20.21
C LEU A 162 20.56 -5.98 -20.49
N SER A 163 20.29 -4.82 -19.89
CA SER A 163 19.06 -4.04 -20.11
C SER A 163 18.98 -3.44 -21.53
N LEU A 164 20.11 -3.12 -22.15
CA LEU A 164 20.16 -2.71 -23.56
C LEU A 164 19.98 -3.91 -24.49
N ALA A 165 20.63 -5.04 -24.19
CA ALA A 165 20.51 -6.27 -24.96
C ALA A 165 19.07 -6.79 -24.97
N SER A 166 18.35 -6.73 -23.85
CA SER A 166 16.92 -7.10 -23.79
C SER A 166 16.05 -6.22 -24.68
N LYS A 167 16.44 -4.96 -24.94
CA LYS A 167 15.69 -4.01 -25.77
C LYS A 167 15.97 -4.14 -27.26
N VAL A 168 17.00 -4.88 -27.67
CA VAL A 168 17.24 -5.21 -29.09
C VAL A 168 16.01 -5.89 -29.71
N ARG A 169 15.19 -6.57 -28.90
CA ARG A 169 13.90 -7.14 -29.32
C ARG A 169 12.92 -6.12 -29.92
N PHE A 170 13.06 -4.83 -29.60
CA PHE A 170 12.22 -3.74 -30.09
C PHE A 170 12.78 -3.05 -31.33
N LEU A 171 14.05 -3.31 -31.71
CA LEU A 171 14.58 -2.87 -32.98
C LEU A 171 14.00 -3.77 -34.08
N ASP A 172 13.69 -3.20 -35.24
CA ASP A 172 12.99 -3.79 -36.40
C ASP A 172 13.71 -4.99 -37.06
N THR A 173 14.59 -5.67 -36.32
CA THR A 173 14.84 -7.10 -36.46
C THR A 173 13.59 -7.96 -36.22
N GLY A 174 12.45 -7.40 -35.78
CA GLY A 174 11.15 -8.08 -35.69
C GLY A 174 10.66 -8.69 -37.01
N ALA A 175 11.03 -8.16 -38.18
CA ALA A 175 10.72 -8.83 -39.45
C ALA A 175 11.59 -10.09 -39.69
N LEU A 176 12.82 -10.15 -39.15
CA LEU A 176 13.75 -11.28 -39.35
C LEU A 176 13.67 -12.32 -38.21
N VAL A 177 13.64 -11.85 -36.97
CA VAL A 177 13.49 -12.65 -35.74
C VAL A 177 12.02 -13.04 -35.55
N GLY A 178 11.07 -12.15 -35.85
CA GLY A 178 9.66 -12.49 -35.86
C GLY A 178 9.29 -13.43 -37.01
N SER A 179 9.90 -13.36 -38.20
CA SER A 179 9.67 -14.40 -39.22
C SER A 179 10.30 -15.75 -38.85
N LEU A 180 11.43 -15.77 -38.14
CA LEU A 180 12.02 -17.01 -37.61
C LEU A 180 11.24 -17.60 -36.41
N LEU A 181 10.65 -16.77 -35.56
CA LEU A 181 9.93 -17.21 -34.35
C LEU A 181 8.43 -17.44 -34.58
N VAL A 182 7.75 -16.61 -35.38
CA VAL A 182 6.32 -16.79 -35.74
C VAL A 182 6.11 -18.01 -36.64
N HIS A 183 7.13 -18.42 -37.42
CA HIS A 183 7.05 -19.66 -38.19
C HIS A 183 7.17 -20.92 -37.31
N GLN A 184 7.65 -20.81 -36.07
CA GLN A 184 7.59 -21.89 -35.07
C GLN A 184 6.37 -21.80 -34.13
N GLY A 185 5.80 -20.61 -33.93
CA GLY A 185 4.67 -20.38 -33.02
C GLY A 185 3.36 -21.08 -33.39
N LYS A 186 3.10 -21.34 -34.67
CA LYS A 186 1.88 -22.06 -35.11
C LYS A 186 1.86 -23.56 -34.75
N HIS A 187 2.97 -24.14 -34.28
CA HIS A 187 3.03 -25.55 -33.88
C HIS A 187 3.18 -25.78 -32.37
N PHE A 188 3.27 -24.71 -31.55
CA PHE A 188 3.50 -24.83 -30.11
C PHE A 188 2.31 -24.45 -29.22
N GLU A 189 1.19 -24.01 -29.79
CA GLU A 189 0.02 -23.57 -29.01
C GLU A 189 -0.60 -24.67 -28.11
N HIS A 190 -0.29 -25.95 -28.28
CA HIS A 190 -0.94 -27.04 -27.53
C HIS A 190 0.00 -28.06 -26.87
N SER A 191 1.28 -27.73 -26.61
CA SER A 191 2.11 -28.60 -25.78
C SER A 191 2.06 -28.14 -24.31
N PRO A 192 1.38 -28.86 -23.40
CA PRO A 192 1.38 -28.56 -21.96
C PRO A 192 2.76 -28.72 -21.30
N HIS A 193 3.76 -29.17 -22.07
CA HIS A 193 5.17 -29.29 -21.66
C HIS A 193 6.11 -28.54 -22.61
N GLY A 194 5.55 -27.66 -23.44
CA GLY A 194 6.28 -26.81 -24.36
C GLY A 194 6.92 -25.64 -23.62
N PHE A 195 8.16 -25.40 -23.97
CA PHE A 195 8.94 -24.21 -23.68
C PHE A 195 8.30 -23.03 -24.47
N GLY A 196 7.11 -22.55 -24.07
CA GLY A 196 6.32 -21.53 -24.77
C GLY A 196 6.99 -20.15 -24.77
N ASP A 197 6.87 -19.38 -25.87
CA ASP A 197 7.34 -17.98 -26.05
C ASP A 197 8.63 -17.56 -25.29
N ASN A 198 9.62 -18.45 -25.21
CA ASN A 198 10.67 -18.36 -24.19
C ASN A 198 11.56 -17.14 -24.27
N LEU A 199 11.88 -16.66 -25.48
CA LEU A 199 12.88 -15.61 -25.62
C LEU A 199 12.35 -14.28 -25.07
N LEU A 200 11.07 -13.99 -25.27
CA LEU A 200 10.46 -12.77 -24.78
C LEU A 200 10.42 -12.77 -23.25
N ALA A 201 9.96 -13.87 -22.65
CA ALA A 201 9.96 -14.06 -21.20
C ALA A 201 11.37 -13.94 -20.61
N ILE A 202 12.37 -14.59 -21.21
CA ILE A 202 13.79 -14.46 -20.81
C ILE A 202 14.21 -13.00 -20.79
N PHE A 203 13.92 -12.24 -21.85
CA PHE A 203 14.28 -10.82 -21.91
C PHE A 203 13.58 -9.98 -20.84
N GLU A 204 12.31 -10.26 -20.50
CA GLU A 204 11.59 -9.54 -19.44
C GLU A 204 12.17 -9.79 -18.05
N TYR A 205 12.43 -11.06 -17.72
CA TYR A 205 13.04 -11.42 -16.44
C TYR A 205 14.46 -10.87 -16.32
N LEU A 206 15.26 -10.95 -17.39
CA LEU A 206 16.62 -10.42 -17.41
C LEU A 206 16.65 -8.89 -17.28
N ASP A 207 15.77 -8.16 -17.99
CA ASP A 207 15.73 -6.69 -17.90
C ASP A 207 15.28 -6.25 -16.50
N THR A 208 14.26 -6.90 -15.95
CA THR A 208 13.76 -6.62 -14.59
C THR A 208 14.84 -6.89 -13.54
N GLY A 209 15.54 -8.02 -13.65
CA GLY A 209 16.68 -8.35 -12.80
C GLY A 209 17.84 -7.38 -12.95
N ALA A 210 18.15 -6.95 -14.18
CA ALA A 210 19.19 -5.96 -14.46
C ALA A 210 18.87 -4.61 -13.80
N ILE A 211 17.62 -4.14 -13.92
CA ILE A 211 17.16 -2.92 -13.25
C ILE A 211 17.33 -3.05 -11.73
N ALA A 212 16.93 -4.18 -11.13
CA ALA A 212 17.07 -4.40 -9.69
C ALA A 212 18.54 -4.38 -9.23
N VAL A 213 19.42 -5.09 -9.93
CA VAL A 213 20.87 -5.10 -9.66
C VAL A 213 21.43 -3.69 -9.79
N TRP A 214 21.07 -2.96 -10.84
CA TRP A 214 21.52 -1.60 -11.05
C TRP A 214 21.06 -0.67 -9.93
N VAL A 215 19.79 -0.72 -9.52
CA VAL A 215 19.26 0.11 -8.42
C VAL A 215 20.03 -0.15 -7.13
N VAL A 216 20.25 -1.42 -6.77
CA VAL A 216 21.01 -1.78 -5.56
C VAL A 216 22.45 -1.27 -5.64
N ALA A 217 23.16 -1.55 -6.74
CA ALA A 217 24.54 -1.13 -6.94
C ALA A 217 24.67 0.41 -6.95
N ALA A 218 23.71 1.10 -7.57
CA ALA A 218 23.62 2.55 -7.59
C ALA A 218 23.48 3.13 -6.19
N MET A 219 22.53 2.60 -5.41
CA MET A 219 22.29 3.10 -4.05
C MET A 219 23.44 2.78 -3.09
N GLN A 220 24.06 1.60 -3.22
CA GLN A 220 25.26 1.22 -2.46
C GLN A 220 26.41 2.18 -2.72
N HIS A 221 26.71 2.47 -4.00
CA HIS A 221 27.79 3.38 -4.37
C HIS A 221 27.58 4.80 -3.88
N MET A 222 26.36 5.32 -4.05
CA MET A 222 26.06 6.67 -3.62
C MET A 222 26.26 6.85 -2.11
N GLY A 223 26.15 5.77 -1.32
CA GLY A 223 26.33 5.80 0.13
C GLY A 223 25.42 6.80 0.84
N ALA A 224 24.41 7.31 0.12
CA ALA A 224 23.61 8.42 0.56
C ALA A 224 22.74 7.96 1.73
N SER A 225 22.83 8.67 2.83
CA SER A 225 21.86 8.55 3.89
C SER A 225 20.58 9.26 3.43
N LEU A 226 19.55 8.48 3.10
CA LEU A 226 18.22 9.00 2.81
C LEU A 226 17.57 9.40 4.13
N ARG A 227 17.25 10.68 4.28
CA ARG A 227 16.39 11.13 5.38
C ARG A 227 15.02 11.54 4.84
N PHE A 228 14.02 10.75 5.20
CA PHE A 228 12.62 11.17 5.16
C PHE A 228 12.30 11.80 6.51
N GLY A 229 12.56 13.10 6.61
CA GLY A 229 12.26 13.86 7.80
C GLY A 229 10.84 14.39 7.71
N PHE A 230 10.01 14.07 8.69
CA PHE A 230 8.76 14.80 8.90
C PHE A 230 9.09 15.98 9.81
N ALA A 231 9.22 17.15 9.21
CA ALA A 231 9.53 18.38 9.92
C ALA A 231 8.22 19.13 10.23
N PRO A 232 8.04 19.68 11.44
CA PRO A 232 6.99 20.66 11.69
C PRO A 232 7.14 21.85 10.73
N ASP A 233 6.04 22.46 10.29
CA ASP A 233 6.05 23.64 9.41
C ASP A 233 6.88 24.82 9.94
N THR A 234 7.08 24.87 11.25
CA THR A 234 7.87 25.90 11.95
C THR A 234 9.38 25.65 11.91
N THR A 235 9.84 24.60 11.24
CA THR A 235 11.28 24.29 11.11
C THR A 235 11.95 25.36 10.23
N PRO A 236 12.94 26.11 10.74
CA PRO A 236 13.64 27.09 9.92
C PRO A 236 14.28 26.41 8.72
N LYS A 237 14.06 26.95 7.51
CA LYS A 237 14.75 26.51 6.30
C LYS A 237 16.26 26.57 6.56
N GLY A 238 16.93 25.41 6.57
CA GLY A 238 18.37 25.30 6.82
C GLY A 238 18.79 24.86 8.23
N ALA A 239 17.87 24.63 9.17
CA ALA A 239 18.20 24.16 10.53
C ALA A 239 18.50 22.64 10.64
N VAL A 240 18.83 21.99 9.53
CA VAL A 240 19.04 20.54 9.47
C VAL A 240 20.54 20.25 9.56
N PRO A 241 20.98 19.27 10.38
CA PRO A 241 22.39 18.89 10.49
C PRO A 241 23.05 18.64 9.13
N SER A 242 24.26 19.19 8.93
CA SER A 242 25.08 19.12 7.72
C SER A 242 25.62 17.72 7.35
N SER A 243 25.25 16.67 8.09
CA SER A 243 25.83 15.32 7.96
C SER A 243 25.09 14.39 6.97
N TYR A 244 24.07 14.87 6.26
CA TYR A 244 23.22 14.05 5.38
C TYR A 244 23.34 14.43 3.91
N SER A 245 23.29 13.42 3.05
CA SER A 245 23.48 13.59 1.61
C SER A 245 22.20 13.99 0.88
N VAL A 246 21.01 13.53 1.28
CA VAL A 246 19.73 13.97 0.66
C VAL A 246 18.65 13.98 1.71
N GLN A 247 17.91 15.09 1.80
CA GLN A 247 16.82 15.23 2.74
C GLN A 247 15.54 15.65 2.04
N TYR A 248 14.51 14.81 2.17
CA TYR A 248 13.14 15.19 1.89
C TYR A 248 12.50 15.58 3.22
N ALA A 249 12.34 16.89 3.43
CA ALA A 249 11.53 17.43 4.50
C ALA A 249 10.18 17.82 3.91
N LEU A 250 9.19 16.94 4.04
CA LEU A 250 7.82 17.26 3.68
C LEU A 250 7.05 17.53 4.98
N PRO A 251 6.37 18.68 5.07
CA PRO A 251 5.41 18.88 6.15
C PRO A 251 4.39 17.76 6.16
N VAL A 252 4.09 17.24 7.36
CA VAL A 252 3.05 16.20 7.53
C VAL A 252 1.72 16.67 6.95
N GLN A 253 1.40 17.96 7.08
CA GLN A 253 0.21 18.56 6.50
C GLN A 253 0.21 18.46 4.97
N THR A 254 1.32 18.76 4.30
CA THR A 254 1.44 18.63 2.84
C THR A 254 1.23 17.19 2.40
N MET A 255 1.78 16.21 3.13
CA MET A 255 1.59 14.79 2.81
C MET A 255 0.14 14.35 3.04
N ALA A 256 -0.50 14.80 4.12
CA ALA A 256 -1.90 14.51 4.38
C ALA A 256 -2.81 15.13 3.30
N LEU A 257 -2.56 16.39 2.91
CA LEU A 257 -3.30 17.07 1.85
C LEU A 257 -3.07 16.43 0.48
N ALA A 258 -1.83 16.04 0.15
CA ALA A 258 -1.53 15.33 -1.09
C ALA A 258 -2.24 13.97 -1.14
N THR A 259 -2.23 13.23 -0.03
CA THR A 259 -2.91 11.93 0.10
C THR A 259 -4.43 12.08 -0.05
N ALA A 260 -5.03 13.02 0.70
CA ALA A 260 -6.47 13.29 0.63
C ALA A 260 -6.88 13.81 -0.75
N GLY A 261 -6.12 14.75 -1.31
CA GLY A 261 -6.34 15.31 -2.63
C GLY A 261 -6.27 14.24 -3.72
N PHE A 262 -5.24 13.39 -3.69
CA PHE A 262 -5.10 12.30 -4.66
C PHE A 262 -6.26 11.30 -4.59
N GLY A 263 -6.67 10.89 -3.38
CA GLY A 263 -7.82 10.01 -3.19
C GLY A 263 -9.15 10.64 -3.64
N LEU A 264 -9.40 11.90 -3.28
CA LEU A 264 -10.62 12.62 -3.65
C LEU A 264 -10.71 12.91 -5.15
N VAL A 265 -9.61 13.32 -5.78
CA VAL A 265 -9.55 13.53 -7.23
C VAL A 265 -9.78 12.21 -7.96
N THR A 266 -9.18 11.10 -7.48
CA THR A 266 -9.43 9.77 -8.02
C THR A 266 -10.92 9.41 -7.95
N LEU A 267 -11.54 9.58 -6.78
CA LEU A 267 -12.97 9.31 -6.59
C LEU A 267 -13.83 10.16 -7.53
N ALA A 268 -13.62 11.48 -7.55
CA ALA A 268 -14.35 12.40 -8.40
C ALA A 268 -14.20 12.05 -9.89
N PHE A 269 -12.99 11.70 -10.33
CA PHE A 269 -12.72 11.31 -11.71
C PHE A 269 -13.41 9.99 -12.08
N THR A 270 -13.30 8.96 -11.23
CA THR A 270 -13.99 7.67 -11.47
C THR A 270 -15.51 7.80 -11.42
N PHE A 271 -16.03 8.67 -10.57
CA PHE A 271 -17.45 9.02 -10.56
C PHE A 271 -17.89 9.68 -11.87
N GLY A 272 -17.13 10.66 -12.36
CA GLY A 272 -17.41 11.32 -13.64
C GLY A 272 -17.44 10.33 -14.81
N ILE A 273 -16.48 9.38 -14.86
CA ILE A 273 -16.45 8.31 -15.86
C ILE A 273 -17.67 7.41 -15.72
N ALA A 274 -17.98 6.93 -14.52
CA ALA A 274 -19.12 6.04 -14.27
C ALA A 274 -20.46 6.72 -14.64
N CYS A 275 -20.62 8.01 -14.35
CA CYS A 275 -21.76 8.80 -14.80
C CYS A 275 -21.83 8.90 -16.33
N ALA A 276 -20.69 9.17 -17.00
CA ALA A 276 -20.64 9.26 -18.47
C ALA A 276 -20.96 7.93 -19.15
N GLN A 277 -20.64 6.81 -18.50
CA GLN A 277 -20.92 5.46 -18.99
C GLN A 277 -22.33 4.96 -18.67
N GLY A 278 -23.06 5.66 -17.79
CA GLY A 278 -24.37 5.21 -17.34
C GLY A 278 -24.34 3.94 -16.49
N THR A 279 -23.19 3.59 -15.89
CA THR A 279 -23.04 2.39 -15.05
C THR A 279 -23.60 2.55 -13.64
N ILE A 280 -24.01 3.78 -13.28
CA ILE A 280 -24.69 4.08 -12.03
C ILE A 280 -26.21 3.98 -12.26
N GLU A 281 -26.79 2.83 -11.89
CA GLU A 281 -28.24 2.58 -11.86
C GLU A 281 -28.97 3.55 -10.89
N PRO A 282 -30.30 3.78 -11.05
CA PRO A 282 -30.86 5.12 -11.10
C PRO A 282 -30.86 5.92 -9.79
N ARG A 283 -30.12 7.04 -9.83
CA ARG A 283 -30.39 8.45 -9.40
C ARG A 283 -31.06 8.78 -8.05
N VAL A 284 -31.59 7.83 -7.28
CA VAL A 284 -32.28 8.11 -6.00
C VAL A 284 -31.31 8.04 -4.82
N SER A 285 -30.21 7.30 -4.95
CA SER A 285 -29.16 7.20 -3.93
C SER A 285 -27.76 7.40 -4.51
N TRP A 286 -26.85 7.90 -3.68
CA TRP A 286 -25.44 7.95 -4.02
C TRP A 286 -24.89 6.52 -4.24
N PRO A 287 -24.09 6.28 -5.30
CA PRO A 287 -23.49 4.97 -5.54
C PRO A 287 -22.52 4.62 -4.42
N TYR A 288 -22.33 3.32 -4.18
CA TYR A 288 -21.21 2.89 -3.35
C TYR A 288 -19.91 3.21 -4.08
N ILE A 289 -18.86 3.53 -3.33
CA ILE A 289 -17.52 3.73 -3.90
C ILE A 289 -17.09 2.53 -4.76
N SER A 290 -17.43 1.31 -4.33
CA SER A 290 -17.12 0.09 -5.05
C SER A 290 -17.88 -0.07 -6.38
N ASP A 291 -19.00 0.64 -6.58
CA ASP A 291 -19.71 0.67 -7.87
C ASP A 291 -18.95 1.47 -8.93
N LEU A 292 -18.15 2.44 -8.49
CA LEU A 292 -17.38 3.32 -9.39
C LEU A 292 -16.25 2.57 -10.10
N TRP A 293 -15.85 1.40 -9.60
CA TRP A 293 -14.63 0.68 -10.01
C TRP A 293 -14.90 -0.69 -10.63
N VAL A 294 -16.11 -0.85 -11.17
CA VAL A 294 -16.53 -2.08 -11.84
C VAL A 294 -16.10 -2.07 -13.31
N ALA A 295 -16.49 -1.04 -14.05
CA ALA A 295 -16.27 -0.99 -15.50
C ALA A 295 -14.93 -0.33 -15.89
N LYS A 296 -14.41 -0.73 -17.05
CA LYS A 296 -13.27 -0.08 -17.71
C LYS A 296 -13.68 1.32 -18.19
N PRO A 297 -12.84 2.38 -18.07
CA PRO A 297 -11.49 2.37 -17.53
C PRO A 297 -11.40 2.65 -16.01
N SER A 298 -12.51 2.91 -15.31
CA SER A 298 -12.49 3.27 -13.89
C SER A 298 -11.89 2.19 -12.99
N ASN A 299 -12.11 0.91 -13.31
CA ASN A 299 -11.51 -0.22 -12.61
C ASN A 299 -9.95 -0.22 -12.70
N MET A 300 -9.38 0.17 -13.84
CA MET A 300 -7.92 0.26 -14.04
C MET A 300 -7.35 1.38 -13.18
N ILE A 301 -8.03 2.52 -13.17
CA ILE A 301 -7.63 3.69 -12.39
C ILE A 301 -7.66 3.38 -10.90
N SER A 302 -8.70 2.70 -10.41
CA SER A 302 -8.80 2.37 -8.98
C SER A 302 -7.70 1.43 -8.52
N ARG A 303 -7.35 0.41 -9.31
CA ARG A 303 -6.31 -0.57 -8.99
C ARG A 303 -4.92 0.05 -8.85
N PHE A 304 -4.67 1.12 -9.58
CA PHE A 304 -3.48 1.94 -9.43
C PHE A 304 -3.64 2.93 -8.26
N ALA A 305 -4.61 3.83 -8.37
CA ALA A 305 -4.69 5.02 -7.55
C ALA A 305 -5.15 4.75 -6.11
N ILE A 306 -6.02 3.76 -5.88
CA ILE A 306 -6.47 3.42 -4.52
C ILE A 306 -5.40 2.63 -3.77
N CYS A 307 -4.71 1.70 -4.45
CA CYS A 307 -3.52 1.05 -3.90
C CYS A 307 -2.45 2.09 -3.52
N LEU A 308 -2.21 3.05 -4.41
CA LEU A 308 -1.27 4.13 -4.16
C LEU A 308 -1.73 5.03 -3.00
N THR A 309 -3.02 5.37 -2.94
CA THR A 309 -3.60 6.15 -1.83
C THR A 309 -3.42 5.43 -0.49
N GLY A 310 -3.67 4.12 -0.43
CA GLY A 310 -3.47 3.32 0.78
C GLY A 310 -2.01 3.33 1.25
N ALA A 311 -1.07 3.24 0.32
CA ALA A 311 0.35 3.40 0.62
C ALA A 311 0.69 4.80 1.14
N MET A 312 0.19 5.85 0.48
CA MET A 312 0.38 7.25 0.89
C MET A 312 -0.21 7.53 2.27
N ILE A 313 -1.37 6.95 2.62
CA ILE A 313 -1.93 7.00 3.98
C ILE A 313 -0.92 6.43 4.98
N GLY A 314 -0.38 5.24 4.73
CA GLY A 314 0.62 4.63 5.59
C GLY A 314 1.84 5.54 5.83
N VAL A 315 2.38 6.14 4.76
CA VAL A 315 3.53 7.05 4.86
C VAL A 315 3.16 8.35 5.59
N SER A 316 2.03 8.97 5.26
CA SER A 316 1.55 10.20 5.91
C SER A 316 1.38 9.99 7.43
N GLN A 317 0.91 8.81 7.81
CA GLN A 317 0.59 8.48 9.21
C GLN A 317 1.82 8.06 10.00
N LEU A 318 2.78 7.37 9.38
CA LEU A 318 4.11 7.20 9.96
C LEU A 318 4.78 8.56 10.22
N GLY A 319 4.53 9.53 9.33
CA GLY A 319 4.96 10.90 9.50
C GLY A 319 4.31 11.64 10.66
N HIS A 320 3.00 11.49 10.78
CA HIS A 320 2.25 12.00 11.91
C HIS A 320 2.78 11.40 13.24
N TYR A 321 2.95 10.08 13.30
CA TYR A 321 3.55 9.39 14.44
C TYR A 321 4.94 9.93 14.76
N ALA A 322 5.80 10.09 13.76
CA ALA A 322 7.13 10.64 13.97
C ALA A 322 7.04 12.04 14.60
N ALA A 323 6.17 12.91 14.07
CA ALA A 323 6.01 14.29 14.54
C ALA A 323 5.40 14.40 15.95
N VAL A 324 4.40 13.57 16.29
CA VAL A 324 3.64 13.67 17.54
C VAL A 324 4.29 12.90 18.69
N SER A 325 4.89 11.75 18.40
CA SER A 325 5.16 10.72 19.41
C SER A 325 6.60 10.69 19.89
N LEU A 326 7.55 10.93 19.00
CA LEU A 326 8.97 10.95 19.33
C LEU A 326 9.35 12.12 20.26
N PRO A 327 8.74 13.32 20.19
CA PRO A 327 8.97 14.38 21.19
C PRO A 327 8.31 14.11 22.55
N ARG A 328 7.35 13.18 22.64
CA ARG A 328 6.48 12.97 23.82
C ARG A 328 6.71 11.58 24.41
N ALA A 329 7.81 11.42 25.15
CA ALA A 329 8.26 10.14 25.72
C ALA A 329 7.28 9.42 26.69
N GLY A 330 6.12 9.99 27.02
CA GLY A 330 5.23 9.51 28.09
C GLY A 330 4.18 8.45 27.71
N ARG A 331 3.88 8.19 26.42
CA ARG A 331 2.79 7.25 26.03
C ARG A 331 3.13 6.34 24.84
N PRO A 332 4.21 5.52 24.92
CA PRO A 332 4.66 4.72 23.77
C PRO A 332 3.67 3.63 23.34
N ARG A 333 2.86 3.07 24.24
CA ARG A 333 1.97 1.93 23.91
C ARG A 333 0.77 2.33 23.06
N LEU A 334 -0.03 3.31 23.51
CA LEU A 334 -1.20 3.79 22.77
C LEU A 334 -0.81 4.32 21.39
N THR A 335 0.34 4.97 21.32
CA THR A 335 0.82 5.54 20.07
C THR A 335 1.28 4.47 19.09
N LYS A 336 2.00 3.43 19.55
CA LYS A 336 2.34 2.26 18.72
C LYS A 336 1.08 1.55 18.22
N LEU A 337 0.05 1.46 19.07
CA LEU A 337 -1.23 0.87 18.70
C LEU A 337 -1.97 1.70 17.63
N ALA A 338 -2.00 3.03 17.79
CA ALA A 338 -2.54 3.93 16.78
C ALA A 338 -1.80 3.77 15.45
N LEU A 339 -0.46 3.73 15.46
CA LEU A 339 0.34 3.49 14.27
C LEU A 339 0.00 2.14 13.62
N ALA A 340 -0.12 1.07 14.41
CA ALA A 340 -0.48 -0.26 13.90
C ALA A 340 -1.84 -0.24 13.19
N PHE A 341 -2.88 0.35 13.79
CA PHE A 341 -4.18 0.49 13.14
C PHE A 341 -4.13 1.38 11.91
N SER A 342 -3.30 2.42 11.90
CA SER A 342 -3.13 3.22 10.69
C SER A 342 -2.48 2.44 9.54
N VAL A 343 -1.50 1.58 9.83
CA VAL A 343 -0.88 0.71 8.81
C VAL A 343 -1.89 -0.30 8.30
N LEU A 344 -2.67 -0.92 9.20
CA LEU A 344 -3.75 -1.83 8.83
C LEU A 344 -4.81 -1.13 7.98
N ALA A 345 -5.15 0.13 8.28
CA ALA A 345 -6.05 0.92 7.44
C ALA A 345 -5.46 1.09 6.02
N GLY A 346 -4.20 1.52 5.91
CA GLY A 346 -3.52 1.62 4.61
C GLY A 346 -3.57 0.32 3.81
N LEU A 347 -3.24 -0.82 4.45
CA LEU A 347 -3.29 -2.15 3.84
C LEU A 347 -4.71 -2.56 3.43
N GLY A 348 -5.72 -2.28 4.28
CA GLY A 348 -7.12 -2.52 3.95
C GLY A 348 -7.56 -1.72 2.73
N LEU A 349 -7.17 -0.45 2.63
CA LEU A 349 -7.50 0.36 1.45
C LEU A 349 -6.81 -0.16 0.19
N MET A 350 -5.57 -0.64 0.31
CA MET A 350 -4.87 -1.30 -0.80
C MET A 350 -5.59 -2.57 -1.26
N GLY A 351 -6.08 -3.38 -0.32
CA GLY A 351 -6.89 -4.56 -0.64
C GLY A 351 -8.23 -4.22 -1.30
N VAL A 352 -8.84 -3.09 -0.92
CA VAL A 352 -10.03 -2.55 -1.61
C VAL A 352 -9.68 -2.05 -3.02
N GLY A 353 -8.50 -1.47 -3.21
CA GLY A 353 -8.04 -1.02 -4.52
C GLY A 353 -7.70 -2.17 -5.46
N MET A 354 -7.10 -3.25 -4.94
CA MET A 354 -6.59 -4.34 -5.76
C MET A 354 -7.68 -5.24 -6.33
N CYS A 355 -8.91 -5.22 -5.82
CA CYS A 355 -10.00 -6.06 -6.31
C CYS A 355 -11.34 -5.34 -6.15
N ASN A 356 -12.31 -5.62 -7.03
CA ASN A 356 -13.67 -5.13 -6.83
C ASN A 356 -14.58 -6.25 -6.28
N LYS A 357 -15.79 -5.86 -5.85
CA LYS A 357 -16.76 -6.79 -5.28
C LYS A 357 -17.29 -7.84 -6.27
N GLN A 358 -17.11 -7.67 -7.58
CA GLN A 358 -17.54 -8.64 -8.59
C GLN A 358 -16.43 -9.67 -8.88
N GLU A 359 -15.15 -9.28 -8.74
CA GLU A 359 -13.99 -10.17 -8.91
C GLU A 359 -13.87 -11.15 -7.75
N THR A 360 -13.83 -10.65 -6.50
CA THR A 360 -13.72 -11.49 -5.31
C THR A 360 -14.39 -10.79 -4.12
N PRO A 361 -15.71 -11.00 -3.91
CA PRO A 361 -16.47 -10.33 -2.87
C PRO A 361 -15.85 -10.46 -1.47
N SER A 362 -15.39 -11.65 -1.11
CA SER A 362 -14.81 -11.95 0.21
C SER A 362 -13.54 -11.13 0.49
N VAL A 363 -12.64 -11.04 -0.47
CA VAL A 363 -11.40 -10.26 -0.36
C VAL A 363 -11.70 -8.76 -0.32
N HIS A 364 -12.61 -8.30 -1.17
CA HIS A 364 -13.00 -6.89 -1.21
C HIS A 364 -13.66 -6.44 0.10
N PHE A 365 -14.66 -7.18 0.59
CA PHE A 365 -15.36 -6.85 1.83
C PHE A 365 -14.47 -7.03 3.06
N GLY A 366 -13.63 -8.07 3.10
CA GLY A 366 -12.63 -8.25 4.15
C GLY A 366 -11.65 -7.08 4.22
N SER A 367 -11.14 -6.63 3.07
CA SER A 367 -10.24 -5.48 2.98
C SER A 367 -10.93 -4.18 3.41
N ALA A 368 -12.20 -3.98 3.00
CA ALA A 368 -13.00 -2.83 3.42
C ALA A 368 -13.24 -2.83 4.93
N ALA A 369 -13.55 -3.99 5.52
CA ALA A 369 -13.71 -4.14 6.97
C ALA A 369 -12.41 -3.81 7.72
N VAL A 370 -11.26 -4.28 7.22
CA VAL A 370 -9.94 -3.93 7.77
C VAL A 370 -9.70 -2.42 7.66
N PHE A 371 -10.00 -1.79 6.53
CA PHE A 371 -9.83 -0.35 6.33
C PHE A 371 -10.69 0.47 7.31
N PHE A 372 -12.01 0.31 7.25
CA PHE A 372 -12.94 1.10 8.06
C PHE A 372 -12.82 0.78 9.55
N GLY A 373 -12.67 -0.50 9.89
CA GLY A 373 -12.46 -0.95 11.27
C GLY A 373 -11.19 -0.36 11.85
N SER A 374 -10.07 -0.44 11.13
CA SER A 374 -8.80 0.11 11.63
C SER A 374 -8.82 1.64 11.70
N LEU A 375 -9.46 2.34 10.76
CA LEU A 375 -9.65 3.79 10.85
C LEU A 375 -10.50 4.20 12.06
N ALA A 376 -11.60 3.46 12.32
CA ALA A 376 -12.47 3.72 13.47
C ALA A 376 -11.75 3.54 14.81
N LEU A 377 -10.66 2.76 14.85
CA LEU A 377 -9.80 2.59 16.02
C LEU A 377 -8.67 3.60 16.07
N TRP A 378 -8.04 3.85 14.93
CA TRP A 378 -6.95 4.81 14.81
C TRP A 378 -7.40 6.22 15.18
N MET A 379 -8.49 6.74 14.59
CA MET A 379 -8.94 8.11 14.82
C MET A 379 -9.10 8.47 16.31
N PRO A 380 -9.83 7.70 17.14
CA PRO A 380 -10.00 8.05 18.53
C PRO A 380 -8.74 7.76 19.38
N LEU A 381 -7.91 6.78 19.02
CA LEU A 381 -6.61 6.56 19.67
C LEU A 381 -5.66 7.73 19.40
N ASP A 382 -5.62 8.22 18.16
CA ASP A 382 -4.83 9.37 17.75
C ASP A 382 -5.33 10.67 18.38
N LEU A 383 -6.66 10.82 18.50
CA LEU A 383 -7.25 11.91 19.27
C LEU A 383 -6.86 11.81 20.76
N ALA A 384 -6.84 10.61 21.35
CA ALA A 384 -6.44 10.41 22.74
C ALA A 384 -4.94 10.68 22.99
N THR A 385 -4.07 10.40 22.02
CA THR A 385 -2.64 10.76 22.11
C THR A 385 -2.41 12.24 21.86
N SER A 386 -3.16 12.86 20.95
CA SER A 386 -3.02 14.28 20.57
C SER A 386 -3.69 15.24 21.56
N VAL A 387 -4.91 14.91 22.01
CA VAL A 387 -5.77 15.76 22.87
C VAL A 387 -5.80 15.27 24.31
N GLY A 388 -5.41 14.03 24.61
CA GLY A 388 -5.38 13.51 25.99
C GLY A 388 -4.40 14.22 26.93
N HIS A 389 -3.60 15.16 26.43
CA HIS A 389 -2.86 16.14 27.22
C HIS A 389 -3.73 17.32 27.71
N TRP A 390 -4.83 17.63 27.01
CA TRP A 390 -5.72 18.77 27.26
C TRP A 390 -6.98 18.42 28.06
N ILE A 391 -7.56 17.24 27.83
CA ILE A 391 -8.86 16.84 28.41
C ILE A 391 -8.78 15.71 29.44
N GLY A 392 -7.60 15.17 29.68
CA GLY A 392 -7.36 14.10 30.64
C GLY A 392 -7.79 12.70 30.14
N PRO A 393 -7.24 11.64 30.76
CA PRO A 393 -7.38 10.23 30.36
C PRO A 393 -8.83 9.71 30.32
N SER A 394 -9.65 10.09 31.30
CA SER A 394 -11.04 9.62 31.45
C SER A 394 -11.97 10.16 30.35
N ARG A 395 -11.78 11.42 29.93
CA ARG A 395 -12.54 12.00 28.81
C ARG A 395 -12.11 11.42 27.45
N ALA A 396 -10.81 11.13 27.29
CA ALA A 396 -10.31 10.45 26.09
C ALA A 396 -10.92 9.04 25.94
N ALA A 397 -11.01 8.27 27.03
CA ALA A 397 -11.67 6.97 27.04
C ALA A 397 -13.16 7.06 26.67
N ALA A 398 -13.88 8.08 27.17
CA ALA A 398 -15.28 8.30 26.83
C ALA A 398 -15.47 8.63 25.34
N VAL A 399 -14.57 9.42 24.74
CA VAL A 399 -14.62 9.72 23.29
C VAL A 399 -14.33 8.47 22.46
N ILE A 400 -13.33 7.65 22.84
CA ILE A 400 -13.07 6.37 22.17
C ILE A 400 -14.30 5.46 22.24
N ALA A 401 -14.88 5.30 23.43
CA ALA A 401 -16.07 4.46 23.61
C ALA A 401 -17.27 4.98 22.79
N ALA A 402 -17.49 6.29 22.77
CA ALA A 402 -18.54 6.91 21.96
C ALA A 402 -18.33 6.68 20.46
N SER A 403 -17.11 6.88 19.94
CA SER A 403 -16.79 6.65 18.53
C SER A 403 -16.99 5.20 18.10
N VAL A 404 -16.57 4.24 18.93
CA VAL A 404 -16.79 2.81 18.68
C VAL A 404 -18.28 2.46 18.72
N CYS A 405 -19.02 2.97 19.69
CA CYS A 405 -20.47 2.77 19.80
C CYS A 405 -21.23 3.38 18.61
N ILE A 406 -20.83 4.56 18.13
CA ILE A 406 -21.40 5.19 16.93
C ILE A 406 -21.10 4.33 15.70
N GLY A 407 -19.85 3.87 15.52
CA GLY A 407 -19.48 2.98 14.43
C GLY A 407 -20.30 1.68 14.42
N ALA A 408 -20.45 1.04 15.58
CA ALA A 408 -21.25 -0.17 15.74
C ALA A 408 -22.75 0.08 15.43
N LYS A 409 -23.31 1.20 15.92
CA LYS A 409 -24.71 1.57 15.66
C LYS A 409 -24.96 1.94 14.19
N LEU A 410 -24.02 2.62 13.53
CA LEU A 410 -24.12 2.91 12.10
C LEU A 410 -24.07 1.60 11.29
N GLY A 411 -23.20 0.66 11.67
CA GLY A 411 -23.17 -0.69 11.07
C GLY A 411 -24.48 -1.46 11.25
N GLN A 412 -25.05 -1.47 12.46
CA GLN A 412 -26.33 -2.13 12.74
C GLN A 412 -27.53 -1.46 12.04
N GLY A 413 -27.59 -0.12 12.08
CA GLY A 413 -28.65 0.65 11.41
C GLY A 413 -28.63 0.47 9.89
N TRP A 414 -27.44 0.32 9.32
CA TRP A 414 -27.27 0.01 7.89
C TRP A 414 -27.82 -1.37 7.53
N CYS A 415 -27.57 -2.38 8.37
CA CYS A 415 -28.14 -3.72 8.19
C CYS A 415 -29.67 -3.65 8.22
N HIS A 416 -30.26 -2.96 9.20
CA HIS A 416 -31.71 -2.81 9.31
C HIS A 416 -32.37 -2.05 8.14
N LEU A 417 -31.74 -1.00 7.60
CA LEU A 417 -32.27 -0.24 6.45
C LEU A 417 -32.31 -1.06 5.16
N LYS A 418 -31.32 -1.95 4.95
CA LYS A 418 -31.28 -2.83 3.77
C LYS A 418 -32.38 -3.89 3.79
N HIS A 419 -32.77 -4.34 4.99
CA HIS A 419 -33.86 -5.30 5.18
C HIS A 419 -35.26 -4.67 5.15
N GLY A 420 -35.39 -3.38 5.51
CA GLY A 420 -36.68 -2.66 5.43
C GLY A 420 -37.10 -2.27 4.01
N ALA A 421 -36.15 -2.04 3.10
CA ALA A 421 -36.44 -1.60 1.72
C ALA A 421 -36.77 -2.75 0.76
N ALA A 422 -36.34 -3.98 1.05
CA ALA A 422 -36.63 -5.16 0.23
C ALA A 422 -38.04 -5.76 0.47
N ALA A 423 -38.75 -5.30 1.50
CA ALA A 423 -40.06 -5.81 1.90
C ALA A 423 -41.23 -5.00 1.30
N ARG A 424 -41.30 -4.88 -0.03
CA ARG A 424 -42.56 -4.65 -0.79
C ARG A 424 -42.40 -5.33 -2.16
N PRO A 425 -43.35 -6.18 -2.59
CA PRO A 425 -44.72 -5.69 -2.81
C PRO A 425 -45.87 -6.67 -2.52
N ASN A 426 -47.06 -6.07 -2.50
CA ASN A 426 -48.38 -6.64 -2.79
C ASN A 426 -49.03 -7.56 -1.74
N GLY A 427 -49.90 -6.90 -0.97
CA GLY A 427 -51.20 -7.36 -0.49
C GLY A 427 -51.57 -8.81 -0.71
N SER A 428 -51.63 -9.57 0.38
CA SER A 428 -52.90 -10.00 0.98
C SER A 428 -52.61 -10.61 2.35
N HIS A 429 -53.50 -10.31 3.29
CA HIS A 429 -53.51 -10.70 4.70
C HIS A 429 -52.94 -12.10 5.03
N GLY A 430 -52.05 -12.15 6.03
CA GLY A 430 -51.69 -13.41 6.70
C GLY A 430 -50.40 -13.33 7.51
N VAL A 431 -50.53 -13.17 8.82
CA VAL A 431 -49.58 -13.54 9.91
C VAL A 431 -48.13 -13.06 9.76
N THR A 432 -47.80 -12.00 10.50
CA THR A 432 -46.42 -11.56 10.79
C THR A 432 -45.69 -12.57 11.70
N GLU A 433 -44.92 -13.46 11.10
CA GLU A 433 -43.69 -13.97 11.73
C GLU A 433 -42.54 -13.02 11.39
N ILE A 434 -41.83 -12.57 12.42
CA ILE A 434 -40.64 -11.72 12.31
C ILE A 434 -39.47 -12.61 11.87
N GLY A 435 -39.41 -12.94 10.58
CA GLY A 435 -38.26 -13.60 9.95
C GLY A 435 -37.19 -12.57 9.57
N VAL A 436 -36.39 -12.09 10.52
CA VAL A 436 -35.38 -11.03 10.30
C VAL A 436 -34.01 -11.58 9.87
N PHE A 437 -33.84 -12.90 9.73
CA PHE A 437 -32.55 -13.53 9.41
C PHE A 437 -32.56 -14.54 8.26
N SER A 438 -33.72 -14.87 7.67
CA SER A 438 -33.81 -15.91 6.61
C SER A 438 -33.31 -15.45 5.23
N ASP A 439 -33.21 -14.13 5.00
CA ASP A 439 -32.91 -13.58 3.67
C ASP A 439 -31.48 -13.02 3.55
N MET A 440 -30.68 -13.12 4.61
CA MET A 440 -29.23 -12.87 4.46
C MET A 440 -28.61 -14.06 3.76
N SER A 441 -27.85 -13.81 2.69
CA SER A 441 -26.91 -14.82 2.24
C SER A 441 -26.03 -15.22 3.44
N PRO A 442 -25.65 -16.50 3.58
CA PRO A 442 -24.80 -16.96 4.68
C PRO A 442 -23.56 -16.04 4.88
N GLU A 443 -23.02 -15.53 3.77
CA GLU A 443 -21.93 -14.56 3.74
C GLU A 443 -22.26 -13.23 4.45
N GLY A 444 -23.45 -12.65 4.25
CA GLY A 444 -23.87 -11.41 4.90
C GLY A 444 -24.04 -11.55 6.42
N LEU A 445 -24.44 -12.73 6.88
CA LEU A 445 -24.55 -13.10 8.30
C LEU A 445 -23.16 -13.23 8.95
N GLU A 446 -22.22 -13.89 8.27
CA GLU A 446 -20.84 -14.04 8.71
C GLU A 446 -20.12 -12.68 8.82
N TRP A 447 -20.33 -11.76 7.87
CA TRP A 447 -19.70 -10.44 7.90
C TRP A 447 -20.29 -9.53 8.98
N SER A 448 -21.60 -9.58 9.20
CA SER A 448 -22.24 -8.85 10.29
C SER A 448 -21.73 -9.35 11.65
N ALA A 449 -21.56 -10.66 11.79
CA ALA A 449 -20.95 -11.28 12.96
C ALA A 449 -19.46 -10.92 13.12
N ALA A 450 -18.68 -10.85 12.03
CA ALA A 450 -17.27 -10.45 12.05
C ALA A 450 -17.10 -8.97 12.43
N LEU A 451 -17.95 -8.08 11.90
CA LEU A 451 -17.96 -6.66 12.25
C LEU A 451 -18.38 -6.47 13.71
N ALA A 452 -19.42 -7.16 14.16
CA ALA A 452 -19.87 -7.16 15.55
C ALA A 452 -18.82 -7.76 16.49
N GLY A 453 -18.14 -8.84 16.09
CA GLY A 453 -17.04 -9.46 16.83
C GLY A 453 -15.81 -8.56 16.93
N THR A 454 -15.49 -7.83 15.85
CA THR A 454 -14.42 -6.81 15.84
C THR A 454 -14.79 -5.65 16.77
N CYS A 455 -16.02 -5.14 16.70
CA CYS A 455 -16.51 -4.10 17.61
C CYS A 455 -16.50 -4.58 19.07
N TYR A 456 -16.91 -5.82 19.33
CA TYR A 456 -16.91 -6.43 20.66
C TYR A 456 -15.49 -6.59 21.20
N PHE A 457 -14.57 -7.16 20.42
CA PHE A 457 -13.15 -7.30 20.77
C PHE A 457 -12.53 -5.94 21.09
N VAL A 458 -12.81 -4.93 20.26
CA VAL A 458 -12.37 -3.55 20.51
C VAL A 458 -12.89 -3.02 21.83
N LEU A 459 -14.19 -3.12 22.09
CA LEU A 459 -14.79 -2.59 23.31
C LEU A 459 -14.22 -3.28 24.56
N THR A 460 -14.05 -4.60 24.50
CA THR A 460 -13.73 -5.42 25.68
C THR A 460 -12.23 -5.63 25.92
N HIS A 461 -11.42 -5.67 24.86
CA HIS A 461 -9.99 -6.02 24.94
C HIS A 461 -9.07 -4.86 24.59
N VAL A 462 -9.58 -3.77 24.00
CA VAL A 462 -8.79 -2.57 23.67
C VAL A 462 -9.26 -1.35 24.45
N ALA A 463 -10.53 -0.97 24.31
CA ALA A 463 -11.09 0.22 24.94
C ALA A 463 -11.20 0.07 26.46
N ALA A 464 -11.70 -1.06 26.97
CA ALA A 464 -11.80 -1.29 28.41
C ALA A 464 -10.43 -1.38 29.11
N PRO A 465 -9.41 -2.10 28.59
CA PRO A 465 -8.07 -2.09 29.19
C PRO A 465 -7.35 -0.75 29.03
N ALA A 466 -7.53 -0.03 27.90
CA ALA A 466 -6.99 1.31 27.72
C ALA A 466 -7.63 2.30 28.69
N ALA A 467 -8.95 2.23 28.91
CA ALA A 467 -9.65 3.04 29.90
C ALA A 467 -9.15 2.73 31.32
N SER A 468 -9.03 1.46 31.69
CA SER A 468 -8.50 1.03 32.99
C SER A 468 -7.05 1.48 33.20
N PHE A 469 -6.20 1.36 32.17
CA PHE A 469 -4.80 1.82 32.22
C PHE A 469 -4.69 3.35 32.32
N LEU A 470 -5.53 4.08 31.59
CA LEU A 470 -5.60 5.53 31.62
C LEU A 470 -6.10 6.05 32.98
N VAL A 471 -7.06 5.36 33.61
CA VAL A 471 -7.52 5.65 34.98
C VAL A 471 -6.42 5.34 36.01
N TYR A 472 -5.74 4.19 35.90
CA TYR A 472 -4.62 3.83 36.78
C TYR A 472 -3.45 4.82 36.67
N SER A 473 -3.11 5.24 35.45
CA SER A 473 -2.03 6.21 35.23
C SER A 473 -2.36 7.61 35.75
N ASP A 474 -3.63 8.02 35.75
CA ASP A 474 -4.08 9.30 36.31
C ASP A 474 -4.02 9.28 37.84
N ALA A 475 -4.53 8.21 38.46
CA ALA A 475 -4.47 8.01 39.90
C ALA A 475 -3.02 7.88 40.42
N ALA A 476 -2.12 7.29 39.62
CA ALA A 476 -0.68 7.22 39.94
C ALA A 476 -0.03 8.60 39.93
N ASN A 477 -0.31 9.41 38.90
CA ASN A 477 0.26 10.75 38.75
C ASN A 477 -0.30 11.76 39.77
N LYS A 478 -1.52 11.56 40.28
CA LYS A 478 -2.11 12.36 41.36
C LYS A 478 -1.68 11.95 42.77
N GLY A 479 -0.84 10.91 42.90
CA GLY A 479 -0.42 10.39 44.20
C GLY A 479 -1.51 9.62 44.96
N GLU A 480 -2.66 9.37 44.33
CA GLU A 480 -3.84 8.73 44.93
C GLU A 480 -3.68 7.21 45.08
N LEU A 481 -2.65 6.63 44.44
CA LEU A 481 -2.37 5.18 44.44
C LEU A 481 -1.49 4.72 45.62
N LEU A 482 -0.70 5.61 46.24
CA LEU A 482 0.14 5.27 47.40
C LEU A 482 -0.66 4.75 48.60
N PRO A 483 -1.79 5.40 49.02
CA PRO A 483 -2.59 4.91 50.15
C PRO A 483 -3.24 3.54 49.90
N GLN A 484 -3.55 3.21 48.64
CA GLN A 484 -4.18 1.93 48.29
C GLN A 484 -3.16 0.79 48.23
N ILE A 485 -1.93 1.06 47.78
CA ILE A 485 -0.82 0.10 47.81
C ILE A 485 -0.40 -0.19 49.25
N ASP A 486 -0.32 0.83 50.11
CA ASP A 486 -0.02 0.66 51.55
C ASP A 486 -1.13 -0.12 52.27
N ALA A 487 -2.41 0.10 51.93
CA ALA A 487 -3.53 -0.67 52.48
C ALA A 487 -3.53 -2.15 52.04
N ILE A 488 -3.06 -2.45 50.82
CA ILE A 488 -2.92 -3.83 50.31
C ILE A 488 -1.69 -4.50 50.93
N ALA A 489 -0.56 -3.79 51.04
CA ALA A 489 0.65 -4.28 51.70
C ALA A 489 0.41 -4.57 53.20
N MET A 490 -0.37 -3.75 53.90
CA MET A 490 -0.74 -3.99 55.30
C MET A 490 -1.73 -5.15 55.51
N ARG A 491 -2.42 -5.63 54.47
CA ARG A 491 -3.33 -6.79 54.54
C ARG A 491 -2.66 -8.12 54.21
N ALA A 492 -1.48 -8.10 53.59
CA ALA A 492 -0.71 -9.31 53.29
C ALA A 492 0.10 -9.76 54.53
N LYS A 493 -0.47 -10.60 55.39
CA LYS A 493 0.31 -11.27 56.44
C LYS A 493 1.35 -12.22 55.79
N PRO A 494 2.63 -12.14 56.15
CA PRO A 494 3.62 -13.08 55.63
C PRO A 494 3.33 -14.49 56.16
N LYS A 495 3.06 -15.43 55.25
CA LYS A 495 3.09 -16.87 55.56
C LYS A 495 4.55 -17.26 55.83
N LYS A 496 4.85 -17.66 57.07
CA LYS A 496 6.10 -18.38 57.38
C LYS A 496 6.13 -19.65 56.55
N VAL A 497 7.13 -19.76 55.68
CA VAL A 497 7.49 -21.01 55.00
C VAL A 497 8.59 -21.64 55.84
N ASP A 498 8.26 -22.73 56.54
CA ASP A 498 9.26 -23.59 57.18
C ASP A 498 10.01 -24.34 56.10
N VAL A 499 11.32 -24.09 55.99
CA VAL A 499 12.23 -24.89 55.18
C VAL A 499 13.02 -25.77 56.15
N ARG A 500 12.72 -27.07 56.18
CA ARG A 500 13.62 -28.06 56.77
C ARG A 500 14.67 -28.44 55.72
N VAL A 501 15.93 -28.38 56.14
CA VAL A 501 17.13 -28.79 55.36
C VAL A 501 17.18 -30.30 55.25
#